data_AF-A0A815HX96-F1
#
_entry.id   AF-A0A815HX96-F1
#
_cell.length_a   1.000
_cell.length_b   1.000
_cell.length_c   1.000
_cell.angle_alpha   90.00
_cell.angle_beta   90.00
_cell.angle_gamma   90.00
#
_symmetry.space_group_name_H-M   'P 1'
#
loop_
_entity.id
_entity.type
_entity.pdbx_description
1 polymer ?
#
loop_
_entity_poly.entity_id
_entity_poly.type
_entity_poly.pdbx_seq_one_letter_code
_entity_poly.pdbx_strand_id
1 'polypeptide(L)'
;MTAICENSLFNVCSCKTKYHLPISLPLYDGRCHVDLFFKYGLNENDFNLQLSYGRKIIFIDNRHQHYRWFANYGIQSSNVKIFTTYGIHQKYLPSDPQSVLQQLDNIFKNKFQLSTTTIGIGECGLDDTSNCSYDFQLLIFKNQLKLAAEMKLPIVLHGRGVNSFEPMLRELKLHLNDTHKIHWHCINSKTNLNVISNFLN
;
A
#
# COMPACT_ATOMS: atom_id res chain seq x y z
N MET A 1 17.28 18.65 12.10
CA MET A 1 15.98 18.45 12.81
C MET A 1 16.24 17.56 14.02
N THR A 2 15.78 17.94 15.20
CA THR A 2 15.71 17.01 16.35
C THR A 2 14.77 15.85 15.98
N ALA A 3 15.21 14.61 16.20
CA ALA A 3 14.39 13.44 15.92
C ALA A 3 13.06 13.50 16.70
N ILE A 4 12.00 12.97 16.10
CA ILE A 4 10.70 12.80 16.77
C ILE A 4 10.88 11.76 17.89
N CYS A 5 10.26 12.00 19.04
CA CYS A 5 10.16 11.01 20.09
C CYS A 5 9.07 9.98 19.74
N GLU A 6 9.46 8.74 19.41
CA GLU A 6 8.52 7.65 19.10
C GLU A 6 7.50 7.41 20.21
N ASN A 7 7.95 7.38 21.46
CA ASN A 7 7.05 7.25 22.62
C ASN A 7 6.08 8.44 22.77
N SER A 8 6.42 9.62 22.26
CA SER A 8 5.51 10.77 22.26
C SER A 8 4.38 10.63 21.24
N LEU A 9 4.55 9.77 20.21
CA LEU A 9 3.48 9.47 19.25
C LEU A 9 2.27 8.85 19.96
N PHE A 10 2.50 8.06 21.00
CA PHE A 10 1.44 7.39 21.76
C PHE A 10 1.10 8.12 23.08
N ASN A 11 1.58 9.35 23.25
CA ASN A 11 1.43 10.13 24.48
C ASN A 11 2.02 9.45 25.73
N VAL A 12 3.01 8.56 25.57
CA VAL A 12 3.64 7.82 26.68
C VAL A 12 5.01 8.37 27.07
N CYS A 13 5.36 9.57 26.62
CA CYS A 13 6.63 10.22 26.97
C CYS A 13 6.49 11.74 27.13
N SER A 14 7.26 12.27 28.07
CA SER A 14 7.39 13.70 28.37
C SER A 14 8.86 14.18 28.32
N CYS A 15 9.74 13.46 27.63
CA CYS A 15 11.14 13.87 27.51
C CYS A 15 11.25 15.25 26.85
N LYS A 16 12.26 16.02 27.27
CA LYS A 16 12.51 17.38 26.74
C LYS A 16 13.66 17.40 25.72
N THR A 17 14.22 16.24 25.40
CA THR A 17 15.42 16.08 24.56
C THR A 17 15.10 15.84 23.09
N LYS A 18 13.86 15.48 22.77
CA LYS A 18 13.36 15.19 21.42
C LYS A 18 12.11 16.00 21.14
N TYR A 19 11.78 16.14 19.86
CA TYR A 19 10.57 16.84 19.46
C TYR A 19 9.33 15.95 19.68
N HIS A 20 8.30 16.51 20.32
CA HIS A 20 7.04 15.83 20.59
C HIS A 20 5.96 16.34 19.64
N LEU A 21 5.39 15.45 18.84
CA LEU A 21 4.31 15.82 17.92
C LEU A 21 3.02 16.08 18.71
N PRO A 22 2.32 17.21 18.47
CA PRO A 22 1.03 17.50 19.12
C PRO A 22 0.07 16.33 18.98
N ILE A 23 -0.61 15.95 20.07
CA ILE A 23 -1.53 14.80 20.08
C ILE A 23 -2.73 14.98 19.14
N SER A 24 -3.11 16.25 18.92
CA SER A 24 -4.19 16.65 18.01
C SER A 24 -3.85 16.45 16.53
N LEU A 25 -2.57 16.30 16.17
CA LEU A 25 -2.16 16.05 14.79
C LEU A 25 -2.41 14.57 14.46
N PRO A 26 -3.31 14.24 13.51
CA PRO A 26 -3.51 12.87 13.08
C PRO A 26 -2.28 12.34 12.34
N LEU A 27 -2.01 11.05 12.47
CA LEU A 27 -1.00 10.37 11.64
C LEU A 27 -1.68 9.66 10.48
N TYR A 28 -1.01 9.67 9.36
CA TYR A 28 -1.42 8.97 8.16
C TYR A 28 -0.27 8.09 7.71
N ASP A 29 -0.52 6.79 7.67
CA ASP A 29 0.37 5.83 7.06
C ASP A 29 -0.27 5.38 5.75
N GLY A 30 0.24 5.93 4.66
CA GLY A 30 -0.27 5.66 3.32
C GLY A 30 0.15 4.30 2.76
N ARG A 31 0.97 3.53 3.49
CA ARG A 31 1.43 2.22 3.05
C ARG A 31 1.85 1.32 4.22
N CYS A 32 0.94 0.46 4.68
CA CYS A 32 1.24 -0.57 5.67
C CYS A 32 0.62 -1.93 5.32
N HIS A 33 0.94 -2.95 6.11
CA HIS A 33 0.38 -4.29 5.97
C HIS A 33 -0.19 -4.72 7.32
N VAL A 34 -1.39 -4.24 7.63
CA VAL A 34 -2.00 -4.40 8.96
C VAL A 34 -2.21 -5.88 9.27
N ASP A 35 -2.57 -6.68 8.26
CA ASP A 35 -2.71 -8.13 8.41
C ASP A 35 -1.40 -8.84 8.79
N LEU A 36 -0.25 -8.26 8.43
CA LEU A 36 1.06 -8.79 8.77
C LEU A 36 1.51 -8.38 10.17
N PHE A 37 1.06 -7.24 10.70
CA PHE A 37 1.37 -6.83 12.07
C PHE A 37 0.98 -7.93 13.07
N PHE A 38 -0.26 -8.40 12.96
CA PHE A 38 -0.82 -9.42 13.84
C PHE A 38 -0.30 -10.82 13.51
N LYS A 39 0.00 -11.09 12.23
CA LYS A 39 0.67 -12.35 11.84
C LYS A 39 2.05 -12.50 12.53
N TYR A 40 2.81 -11.42 12.64
CA TYR A 40 4.17 -11.42 13.18
C TYR A 40 4.25 -11.05 14.67
N GLY A 41 3.15 -11.22 15.41
CA GLY A 41 3.17 -11.23 16.87
C GLY A 41 2.93 -9.87 17.53
N LEU A 42 2.50 -8.84 16.79
CA LEU A 42 1.94 -7.66 17.45
C LEU A 42 0.63 -8.05 18.12
N ASN A 43 0.50 -7.77 19.41
CA ASN A 43 -0.72 -8.05 20.15
C ASN A 43 -1.80 -7.00 19.83
N GLU A 44 -3.01 -7.44 19.49
CA GLU A 44 -4.13 -6.53 19.17
C GLU A 44 -4.49 -5.63 20.37
N ASN A 45 -4.47 -6.15 21.60
CA ASN A 45 -4.77 -5.35 22.80
C ASN A 45 -3.70 -4.28 23.01
N ASP A 46 -2.41 -4.61 22.87
CA ASP A 46 -1.33 -3.63 23.02
C ASP A 46 -1.42 -2.54 21.95
N PHE A 47 -1.72 -2.92 20.70
CA PHE A 47 -1.95 -1.98 19.62
C PHE A 47 -3.12 -1.03 19.91
N ASN A 48 -4.25 -1.58 20.37
CA ASN A 48 -5.42 -0.77 20.74
C ASN A 48 -5.12 0.14 21.95
N LEU A 49 -4.43 -0.35 22.97
CA LEU A 49 -4.04 0.40 24.17
C LEU A 49 -3.16 1.60 23.85
N GLN A 50 -2.16 1.43 22.97
CA GLN A 50 -1.27 2.52 22.54
C GLN A 50 -2.04 3.66 21.85
N LEU A 51 -3.18 3.35 21.23
CA LEU A 51 -4.01 4.29 20.48
C LEU A 51 -5.21 4.82 21.27
N SER A 52 -5.34 4.42 22.55
CA SER A 52 -6.40 4.89 23.45
C SER A 52 -6.21 6.34 23.91
N TYR A 53 -4.98 6.87 23.86
CA TYR A 53 -4.63 8.21 24.36
C TYR A 53 -4.98 9.38 23.40
N GLY A 54 -5.91 9.18 22.48
CA GLY A 54 -6.57 10.25 21.73
C GLY A 54 -5.92 10.66 20.40
N ARG A 55 -4.76 10.11 20.01
CA ARG A 55 -4.23 10.37 18.66
C ARG A 55 -5.03 9.60 17.62
N LYS A 56 -5.53 10.31 16.60
CA LYS A 56 -6.17 9.69 15.43
C LYS A 56 -5.12 9.17 14.45
N ILE A 57 -5.34 7.97 13.93
CA ILE A 57 -4.47 7.37 12.90
C ILE A 57 -5.32 6.85 11.74
N ILE A 58 -4.84 7.09 10.52
CA ILE A 58 -5.41 6.55 9.30
C ILE A 58 -4.36 5.64 8.66
N PHE A 59 -4.74 4.40 8.37
CA PHE A 59 -3.93 3.43 7.64
C PHE A 59 -4.49 3.18 6.25
N ILE A 60 -3.60 3.03 5.27
CA ILE A 60 -3.89 2.30 4.04
C ILE A 60 -3.21 0.92 4.15
N ASP A 61 -4.03 -0.09 4.44
CA ASP A 61 -3.65 -1.49 4.48
C ASP A 61 -3.51 -2.04 3.05
N ASN A 62 -2.27 -2.20 2.58
CA ASN A 62 -2.02 -2.71 1.24
C ASN A 62 -1.97 -4.24 1.22
N ARG A 63 -3.10 -4.84 0.85
CA ARG A 63 -3.28 -6.28 0.68
C ARG A 63 -2.70 -6.71 -0.67
N HIS A 64 -1.40 -6.95 -0.68
CA HIS A 64 -0.61 -7.20 -1.90
C HIS A 64 -0.24 -8.68 -2.12
N GLN A 65 -0.49 -9.52 -1.10
CA GLN A 65 -0.37 -10.98 -1.15
C GLN A 65 -1.76 -11.57 -1.42
N HIS A 66 -1.99 -12.04 -2.64
CA HIS A 66 -3.31 -12.51 -3.08
C HIS A 66 -3.92 -13.59 -2.17
N TYR A 67 -3.11 -14.51 -1.65
CA TYR A 67 -3.52 -15.54 -0.70
C TYR A 67 -3.87 -15.01 0.72
N ARG A 68 -3.76 -13.69 0.97
CA ARG A 68 -4.08 -13.04 2.25
C ARG A 68 -5.09 -11.90 2.14
N TRP A 69 -5.65 -11.65 0.96
CA TRP A 69 -6.64 -10.58 0.76
C TRP A 69 -7.79 -10.63 1.77
N PHE A 70 -8.22 -11.84 2.16
CA PHE A 70 -9.34 -12.06 3.06
C PHE A 70 -8.94 -12.33 4.52
N ALA A 71 -7.68 -12.07 4.91
CA ALA A 71 -7.27 -12.21 6.31
C ALA A 71 -7.96 -11.16 7.21
N ASN A 72 -8.48 -11.58 8.35
CA ASN A 72 -9.18 -10.71 9.31
C ASN A 72 -8.26 -10.30 10.47
N TYR A 73 -8.57 -9.17 11.11
CA TYR A 73 -7.95 -8.69 12.35
C TYR A 73 -8.96 -7.86 13.16
N GLY A 74 -8.76 -7.79 14.49
CA GLY A 74 -9.63 -7.12 15.44
C GLY A 74 -9.07 -5.79 15.95
N ILE A 75 -9.21 -4.71 15.18
CA ILE A 75 -8.90 -3.36 15.67
C ILE A 75 -10.18 -2.72 16.19
N GLN A 76 -10.20 -2.39 17.49
CA GLN A 76 -11.39 -1.89 18.20
C GLN A 76 -11.33 -0.39 18.52
N SER A 77 -10.15 0.23 18.41
CA SER A 77 -9.98 1.66 18.71
C SER A 77 -10.72 2.55 17.70
N SER A 78 -11.63 3.39 18.20
CA SER A 78 -12.34 4.40 17.40
C SER A 78 -11.43 5.53 16.85
N ASN A 79 -10.20 5.62 17.37
CA ASN A 79 -9.18 6.54 16.87
C ASN A 79 -8.49 6.04 15.60
N VAL A 80 -8.72 4.78 15.21
CA VAL A 80 -8.10 4.16 14.04
C VAL A 80 -9.10 4.04 12.92
N LYS A 81 -8.72 4.53 11.74
CA LYS A 81 -9.46 4.31 10.50
C LYS A 81 -8.58 3.55 9.51
N ILE A 82 -9.14 2.53 8.89
CA ILE A 82 -8.42 1.69 7.93
C ILE A 82 -9.14 1.71 6.61
N PHE A 83 -8.39 2.04 5.58
CA PHE A 83 -8.76 1.83 4.19
C PHE A 83 -7.85 0.76 3.61
N THR A 84 -8.31 0.10 2.56
CA THR A 84 -7.60 -1.06 2.01
C THR A 84 -7.38 -0.89 0.53
N THR A 85 -6.19 -1.27 0.07
CA THR A 85 -5.95 -1.51 -1.36
C THR A 85 -5.72 -2.99 -1.58
N TYR A 86 -6.14 -3.47 -2.74
CA TYR A 86 -5.94 -4.85 -3.15
C TYR A 86 -5.12 -4.91 -4.41
N GLY A 87 -4.09 -5.76 -4.41
CA GLY A 87 -3.22 -5.93 -5.58
C GLY A 87 -2.38 -7.19 -5.49
N ILE A 88 -1.68 -7.47 -6.58
CA ILE A 88 -0.76 -8.59 -6.74
C ILE A 88 0.63 -8.00 -6.89
N HIS A 89 1.43 -8.13 -5.83
CA HIS A 89 2.83 -7.70 -5.86
C HIS A 89 3.68 -8.68 -6.68
N GLN A 90 4.70 -8.14 -7.31
CA GLN A 90 5.74 -8.76 -8.15
C GLN A 90 6.50 -9.93 -7.50
N LYS A 91 6.36 -10.11 -6.19
CA LYS A 91 7.02 -11.16 -5.39
C LYS A 91 6.05 -12.28 -5.01
N TYR A 92 4.76 -12.07 -5.23
CA TYR A 92 3.68 -12.98 -4.86
C TYR A 92 2.79 -13.25 -6.07
N LEU A 93 3.42 -13.44 -7.23
CA LEU A 93 2.70 -13.78 -8.46
C LEU A 93 2.02 -15.15 -8.29
N PRO A 94 0.74 -15.27 -8.68
CA PRO A 94 -0.01 -16.51 -8.53
C PRO A 94 0.41 -17.57 -9.56
N SER A 95 0.23 -18.84 -9.24
CA SER A 95 0.38 -19.93 -10.21
C SER A 95 -0.78 -19.97 -11.22
N ASP A 96 -1.99 -19.60 -10.77
CA ASP A 96 -3.18 -19.42 -11.62
C ASP A 96 -3.54 -17.92 -11.71
N PRO A 97 -2.92 -17.18 -12.64
CA PRO A 97 -3.16 -15.76 -12.79
C PRO A 97 -4.58 -15.42 -13.22
N GLN A 98 -5.24 -16.28 -14.00
CA GLN A 98 -6.58 -16.02 -14.48
C GLN A 98 -7.58 -15.99 -13.31
N SER A 99 -7.54 -17.02 -12.45
CA SER A 99 -8.40 -17.09 -11.26
C SER A 99 -8.15 -15.92 -10.31
N VAL A 100 -6.89 -15.59 -10.04
CA VAL A 100 -6.55 -14.52 -9.07
C VAL A 100 -6.89 -13.13 -9.60
N LEU A 101 -6.71 -12.88 -10.91
CA LEU A 101 -7.17 -11.62 -11.53
C LEU A 101 -8.70 -11.50 -11.51
N GLN A 102 -9.43 -12.60 -11.72
CA GLN A 102 -10.89 -12.62 -11.59
C GLN A 102 -11.32 -12.34 -10.14
N GLN A 103 -10.61 -12.87 -9.15
CA GLN A 103 -10.87 -12.56 -7.74
C GLN A 103 -10.63 -11.08 -7.43
N LEU A 104 -9.57 -10.49 -7.99
CA LEU A 104 -9.29 -9.06 -7.84
C LEU A 104 -10.44 -8.21 -8.41
N ASP A 105 -10.90 -8.51 -9.63
CA ASP A 105 -12.05 -7.85 -10.24
C ASP A 105 -13.33 -7.98 -9.37
N ASN A 106 -13.57 -9.17 -8.82
CA ASN A 106 -14.71 -9.43 -7.93
C ASN A 106 -14.65 -8.63 -6.62
N ILE A 107 -13.45 -8.33 -6.08
CA ILE A 107 -13.28 -7.44 -4.93
C ILE A 107 -13.84 -6.05 -5.25
N PHE A 108 -13.45 -5.46 -6.38
CA PHE A 108 -13.89 -4.11 -6.75
C PHE A 108 -15.34 -4.05 -7.27
N LYS A 109 -15.89 -5.19 -7.71
CA LYS A 109 -17.32 -5.36 -8.00
C LYS A 109 -18.17 -5.68 -6.77
N ASN A 110 -17.61 -5.54 -5.56
CA ASN A 110 -18.29 -5.77 -4.27
C ASN A 110 -18.94 -7.16 -4.17
N LYS A 111 -18.28 -8.20 -4.73
CA LYS A 111 -18.77 -9.58 -4.66
C LYS A 111 -18.39 -10.30 -3.36
N PHE A 112 -17.64 -9.64 -2.49
CA PHE A 112 -17.22 -10.14 -1.18
C PHE A 112 -17.65 -9.17 -0.08
N GLN A 113 -18.00 -9.72 1.09
CA GLN A 113 -18.23 -8.95 2.30
C GLN A 113 -16.88 -8.62 2.94
N LEU A 114 -16.41 -7.39 2.76
CA LEU A 114 -15.14 -6.92 3.31
C LEU A 114 -15.38 -6.05 4.55
N SER A 115 -14.48 -6.13 5.53
CA SER A 115 -14.55 -5.41 6.80
C SER A 115 -14.05 -3.96 6.72
N THR A 116 -13.43 -3.58 5.60
CA THR A 116 -12.79 -2.28 5.40
C THR A 116 -13.24 -1.65 4.09
N THR A 117 -13.13 -0.32 3.99
CA THR A 117 -13.42 0.39 2.75
C THR A 117 -12.27 0.19 1.76
N THR A 118 -12.59 -0.41 0.61
CA THR A 118 -11.65 -0.58 -0.50
C THR A 118 -11.50 0.74 -1.25
N ILE A 119 -10.27 1.22 -1.42
CA ILE A 119 -10.00 2.56 -1.98
C ILE A 119 -9.10 2.58 -3.21
N GLY A 120 -8.44 1.48 -3.56
CA GLY A 120 -7.48 1.49 -4.67
C GLY A 120 -6.89 0.13 -4.98
N ILE A 121 -6.14 0.07 -6.09
CA ILE A 121 -5.44 -1.13 -6.55
C ILE A 121 -3.97 -1.05 -6.12
N GLY A 122 -3.44 -2.15 -5.59
CA GLY A 122 -2.03 -2.26 -5.25
C GLY A 122 -1.78 -2.94 -3.90
N GLU A 123 -0.54 -3.30 -3.58
CA GLU A 123 0.68 -2.93 -4.31
C GLU A 123 0.84 -3.68 -5.64
N CYS A 124 1.22 -2.95 -6.69
CA CYS A 124 1.49 -3.48 -8.03
C CYS A 124 2.61 -2.68 -8.72
N GLY A 125 3.21 -3.21 -9.80
CA GLY A 125 4.26 -2.53 -10.56
C GLY A 125 5.31 -3.50 -11.10
N LEU A 126 6.59 -3.08 -11.13
CA LEU A 126 7.74 -3.92 -11.55
C LEU A 126 8.88 -3.94 -10.51
N ASP A 127 9.53 -5.10 -10.36
CA ASP A 127 10.66 -5.35 -9.47
C ASP A 127 11.66 -6.33 -10.12
N ASP A 128 12.69 -5.80 -10.78
CA ASP A 128 13.76 -6.57 -11.43
C ASP A 128 14.73 -7.22 -10.42
N THR A 129 14.56 -6.95 -9.13
CA THR A 129 15.27 -7.63 -8.03
C THR A 129 14.48 -8.83 -7.49
N SER A 130 13.26 -9.05 -7.98
CA SER A 130 12.43 -10.21 -7.66
C SER A 130 12.93 -11.46 -8.38
N ASN A 131 12.72 -12.63 -7.77
CA ASN A 131 12.99 -13.93 -8.39
C ASN A 131 11.91 -14.34 -9.42
N CYS A 132 10.80 -13.60 -9.50
CA CYS A 132 9.73 -13.88 -10.46
C CYS A 132 10.07 -13.35 -11.86
N SER A 133 9.69 -14.10 -12.90
CA SER A 133 9.89 -13.70 -14.30
C SER A 133 9.36 -12.29 -14.57
N TYR A 134 10.21 -11.46 -15.18
CA TYR A 134 9.88 -10.07 -15.50
C TYR A 134 8.67 -9.97 -16.45
N ASP A 135 8.60 -10.83 -17.47
CA ASP A 135 7.46 -10.88 -18.38
C ASP A 135 6.16 -11.22 -17.66
N PHE A 136 6.24 -12.09 -16.64
CA PHE A 136 5.07 -12.43 -15.84
C PHE A 136 4.65 -11.27 -14.93
N GLN A 137 5.60 -10.55 -14.34
CA GLN A 137 5.31 -9.31 -13.61
C GLN A 137 4.61 -8.29 -14.51
N LEU A 138 5.12 -8.09 -15.73
CA LEU A 138 4.57 -7.15 -16.70
C LEU A 138 3.14 -7.52 -17.10
N LEU A 139 2.86 -8.80 -17.36
CA LEU A 139 1.52 -9.29 -17.65
C LEU A 139 0.54 -8.96 -16.50
N ILE A 140 0.93 -9.27 -15.26
CA ILE A 140 0.08 -9.05 -14.08
C ILE A 140 -0.10 -7.56 -13.80
N PHE A 141 0.96 -6.75 -13.95
CA PHE A 141 0.88 -5.32 -13.78
C PHE A 141 -0.09 -4.68 -14.78
N LYS A 142 0.00 -5.04 -16.07
CA LYS A 142 -0.92 -4.57 -17.13
C LYS A 142 -2.38 -4.84 -16.80
N ASN A 143 -2.70 -6.03 -16.32
CA ASN A 143 -4.09 -6.37 -15.96
C ASN A 143 -4.59 -5.51 -14.79
N GLN A 144 -3.75 -5.25 -13.80
CA GLN A 144 -4.10 -4.37 -12.67
C GLN A 144 -4.27 -2.91 -13.10
N LEU A 145 -3.46 -2.42 -14.06
CA LEU A 145 -3.61 -1.09 -14.63
C LEU A 145 -4.92 -0.93 -15.42
N LYS A 146 -5.28 -1.93 -16.23
CA LYS A 146 -6.56 -1.94 -16.95
C LYS A 146 -7.74 -1.87 -15.97
N LEU A 147 -7.71 -2.69 -14.93
CA LEU A 147 -8.75 -2.67 -13.89
C LEU A 147 -8.80 -1.31 -13.17
N ALA A 148 -7.64 -0.70 -12.88
CA ALA A 148 -7.58 0.63 -12.26
C ALA A 148 -8.24 1.68 -13.17
N ALA A 149 -7.93 1.65 -14.46
CA ALA A 149 -8.48 2.57 -15.45
C ALA A 149 -10.00 2.41 -15.60
N GLU A 150 -10.48 1.16 -15.74
CA GLU A 150 -11.90 0.82 -15.87
C GLU A 150 -12.71 1.31 -14.65
N MET A 151 -12.18 1.08 -13.44
CA MET A 151 -12.84 1.43 -12.19
C MET A 151 -12.54 2.86 -11.71
N LYS A 152 -11.66 3.59 -12.40
CA LYS A 152 -11.16 4.93 -12.03
C LYS A 152 -10.60 4.99 -10.59
N LEU A 153 -9.91 3.92 -10.17
CA LEU A 153 -9.38 3.77 -8.82
C LEU A 153 -7.92 4.21 -8.75
N PRO A 154 -7.47 4.87 -7.67
CA PRO A 154 -6.06 5.16 -7.48
C PRO A 154 -5.23 3.87 -7.41
N ILE A 155 -3.95 3.98 -7.76
CA ILE A 155 -2.99 2.87 -7.64
C ILE A 155 -1.92 3.14 -6.58
N VAL A 156 -1.52 2.08 -5.87
CA VAL A 156 -0.33 2.05 -5.02
C VAL A 156 0.77 1.29 -5.75
N LEU A 157 1.78 2.04 -6.19
CA LEU A 157 2.81 1.58 -7.12
C LEU A 157 4.09 1.19 -6.38
N HIS A 158 4.56 -0.03 -6.62
CA HIS A 158 5.89 -0.50 -6.25
C HIS A 158 6.79 -0.52 -7.49
N GLY A 159 7.93 0.17 -7.39
CA GLY A 159 8.98 0.14 -8.40
C GLY A 159 10.32 -0.11 -7.73
N ARG A 160 11.02 -1.18 -8.11
CA ARG A 160 12.34 -1.50 -7.57
C ARG A 160 13.31 -1.97 -8.64
N GLY A 161 14.52 -1.42 -8.52
CA GLY A 161 15.67 -1.66 -9.38
C GLY A 161 15.55 -1.07 -10.79
N VAL A 162 16.71 -0.84 -11.38
CA VAL A 162 16.90 0.21 -12.39
C VAL A 162 16.17 -0.11 -13.69
N ASN A 163 16.04 -1.38 -14.05
CA ASN A 163 15.37 -1.80 -15.29
C ASN A 163 13.84 -1.82 -15.15
N SER A 164 13.32 -1.63 -13.94
CA SER A 164 11.87 -1.57 -13.71
C SER A 164 11.25 -0.22 -14.03
N PHE A 165 11.99 0.88 -13.85
CA PHE A 165 11.39 2.21 -13.78
C PHE A 165 10.83 2.71 -15.12
N GLU A 166 11.61 2.65 -16.20
CA GLU A 166 11.18 3.09 -17.53
C GLU A 166 10.00 2.25 -18.06
N PRO A 167 10.05 0.90 -18.06
CA PRO A 167 8.91 0.10 -18.48
C PRO A 167 7.68 0.33 -17.60
N MET A 168 7.86 0.49 -16.29
CA MET A 168 6.74 0.76 -15.38
C MET A 168 6.04 2.07 -15.74
N LEU A 169 6.77 3.17 -15.95
CA LEU A 169 6.19 4.45 -16.35
C LEU A 169 5.58 4.41 -17.75
N ARG A 170 6.19 3.68 -18.69
CA ARG A 170 5.62 3.46 -20.03
C ARG A 170 4.24 2.81 -19.93
N GLU A 171 4.09 1.75 -19.15
CA GLU A 171 2.80 1.06 -19.01
C GLU A 171 1.76 1.92 -18.29
N LEU A 172 2.18 2.75 -17.32
CA LEU A 172 1.29 3.75 -16.73
C LEU A 172 0.75 4.72 -17.78
N LYS A 173 1.60 5.23 -18.69
CA LYS A 173 1.20 6.18 -19.75
C LYS A 173 0.28 5.53 -20.78
N LEU A 174 0.48 4.23 -21.05
CA LEU A 174 -0.34 3.49 -22.01
C LEU A 174 -1.72 3.13 -21.47
N HIS A 175 -1.85 2.89 -20.17
CA HIS A 175 -3.07 2.34 -19.58
C HIS A 175 -3.89 3.32 -18.75
N LEU A 176 -3.27 4.36 -18.21
CA LEU A 176 -3.92 5.34 -17.34
C LEU A 176 -4.01 6.70 -18.04
N ASN A 177 -4.99 7.51 -17.63
CA ASN A 177 -5.08 8.90 -18.07
C ASN A 177 -4.24 9.83 -17.18
N ASP A 178 -3.96 11.04 -17.65
CA ASP A 178 -3.10 12.01 -16.97
C ASP A 178 -3.65 12.52 -15.62
N THR A 179 -4.92 12.26 -15.32
CA THR A 179 -5.55 12.65 -14.05
C THR A 179 -5.56 11.52 -13.01
N HIS A 180 -5.13 10.33 -13.40
CA HIS A 180 -5.17 9.13 -12.58
C HIS A 180 -4.28 9.29 -11.35
N LYS A 181 -4.77 8.88 -10.19
CA LYS A 181 -4.07 9.09 -8.92
C LYS A 181 -3.11 7.94 -8.65
N ILE A 182 -1.85 8.28 -8.39
CA ILE A 182 -0.76 7.31 -8.19
C ILE A 182 -0.06 7.63 -6.88
N HIS A 183 0.08 6.63 -6.01
CA HIS A 183 0.95 6.68 -4.84
C HIS A 183 2.14 5.74 -5.07
N TRP A 184 3.29 6.28 -5.47
CA TRP A 184 4.54 5.50 -5.58
C TRP A 184 5.24 5.46 -4.21
N HIS A 185 5.21 4.30 -3.57
CA HIS A 185 5.78 4.12 -2.24
C HIS A 185 7.27 3.70 -2.27
N CYS A 186 7.94 3.84 -1.12
CA CYS A 186 9.30 3.35 -0.88
C CYS A 186 10.36 3.76 -1.93
N ILE A 187 10.23 4.99 -2.44
CA ILE A 187 11.27 5.69 -3.22
C ILE A 187 12.53 5.76 -2.35
N ASN A 188 13.68 5.41 -2.93
CA ASN A 188 14.96 5.43 -2.23
C ASN A 188 16.07 6.01 -3.12
N SER A 189 17.30 6.05 -2.62
CA SER A 189 18.45 6.61 -3.34
C SER A 189 18.82 5.90 -4.65
N LYS A 190 18.29 4.69 -4.89
CA LYS A 190 18.47 3.93 -6.15
C LYS A 190 17.30 4.13 -7.12
N THR A 191 16.24 4.83 -6.71
CA THR A 191 15.12 5.14 -7.59
C THR A 191 15.57 6.20 -8.61
N ASN A 192 15.47 5.87 -9.91
CA ASN A 192 15.74 6.85 -10.96
C ASN A 192 14.54 7.80 -11.09
N LEU A 193 14.61 8.99 -10.49
CA LEU A 193 13.51 9.97 -10.57
C LEU A 193 13.51 10.77 -11.88
N ASN A 194 14.59 10.74 -12.66
CA ASN A 194 14.65 11.40 -13.98
C ASN A 194 13.63 10.78 -14.96
N VAL A 195 13.19 9.55 -14.71
CA VAL A 195 12.16 8.91 -15.51
C VAL A 195 10.80 9.61 -15.35
N ILE A 196 10.56 10.29 -14.21
CA ILE A 196 9.31 11.02 -13.96
C ILE A 196 9.21 12.24 -14.87
N SER A 197 10.30 12.97 -15.12
CA SER A 197 10.27 14.11 -16.05
C SER A 197 9.96 13.68 -17.49
N ASN A 198 10.32 12.46 -17.88
CA ASN A 198 9.93 11.90 -19.19
C ASN A 198 8.43 11.60 -19.27
N PHE A 199 7.75 11.48 -18.13
CA PHE A 199 6.33 11.16 -18.02
C PHE A 199 5.43 12.39 -17.98
N LEU A 200 5.91 13.52 -17.43
CA LEU A 200 5.15 14.78 -17.31
C LEU A 200 5.09 15.61 -18.60
N ASN A 201 5.73 15.14 -19.68
CA ASN A 201 5.68 15.71 -21.03
C ASN A 201 4.75 14.87 -21.93
#